data_AF-A0A166VSM0-F1
#
_entry.id   AF-A0A166VSM0-F1
#
_cell.length_a   1.000
_cell.length_b   1.000
_cell.length_c   1.000
_cell.angle_alpha   90.00
_cell.angle_beta   90.00
_cell.angle_gamma   90.00
#
_symmetry.space_group_name_H-M   'P 1'
#
loop_
_entity.id
_entity.type
_entity.pdbx_description
1 polymer ?
#
loop_
_entity_poly.entity_id
_entity_poly.type
_entity_poly.pdbx_seq_one_letter_code
_entity_poly.pdbx_strand_id
1 'polypeptide(L)'
;MENVMSPNIAGHDMEGHGASMAGKKAVEKRVKSRFSGRMLRTAAPPGSEYWLDVAGKILASPANTSQQEWQPIWNASITGFLQDPKVLDIFRESFAMSRDMRTLCQILMNIISQLTLKTPFPQLSNILISVTVQRSRPTFHFLSGLPYPSICLLVAAMHARTAGQDIITFEMLHETFRDQLRSSTSAPVEVEGGGIGMVRCTREVLRRAFEMLVTSKIFVGTAASSATTAAEFVKHRCALDYLNVKKAVDDNGQTNLKKWLSKAQ
;
A
#
# COMPACT_ATOMS: atom_id res chain seq x y z
N MET A 1 -40.84 -17.30 -54.97
CA MET A 1 -39.55 -17.33 -54.26
C MET A 1 -39.16 -15.89 -53.97
N GLU A 2 -39.67 -15.32 -52.88
CA GLU A 2 -39.21 -14.04 -52.36
C GLU A 2 -38.54 -14.32 -51.02
N ASN A 3 -37.24 -14.05 -50.99
CA ASN A 3 -36.37 -14.28 -49.86
C ASN A 3 -36.49 -13.08 -48.92
N VAL A 4 -37.24 -13.23 -47.83
CA VAL A 4 -37.33 -12.21 -46.78
C VAL A 4 -36.05 -12.27 -45.94
N MET A 5 -35.19 -11.28 -46.17
CA MET A 5 -33.95 -11.07 -45.45
C MET A 5 -34.28 -10.47 -44.07
N SER A 6 -34.27 -11.31 -43.03
CA SER A 6 -34.36 -10.86 -41.63
C SER A 6 -33.15 -9.99 -41.27
N PRO A 7 -33.34 -8.83 -40.62
CA PRO A 7 -32.21 -8.03 -40.13
C PRO A 7 -31.62 -8.69 -38.87
N ASN A 8 -30.35 -9.07 -39.00
CA ASN A 8 -29.51 -9.59 -37.93
C ASN A 8 -29.27 -8.49 -36.89
N ILE A 9 -29.97 -8.54 -35.75
CA ILE A 9 -29.73 -7.65 -34.61
C ILE A 9 -28.45 -8.12 -33.91
N ALA A 10 -27.33 -7.52 -34.27
CA ALA A 10 -26.09 -7.64 -33.51
C ALA A 10 -26.27 -6.96 -32.14
N GLY A 11 -26.68 -7.73 -31.13
CA GLY A 11 -26.71 -7.29 -29.74
C GLY A 11 -25.29 -7.16 -29.21
N HIS A 12 -24.74 -5.95 -29.24
CA HIS A 12 -23.44 -5.64 -28.66
C HIS A 12 -23.67 -5.02 -27.27
N ASP A 13 -23.63 -5.83 -26.22
CA ASP A 13 -23.68 -5.37 -24.85
C ASP A 13 -22.30 -4.78 -24.49
N MET A 14 -22.28 -3.48 -24.13
CA MET A 14 -21.07 -2.81 -23.63
C MET A 14 -21.19 -2.58 -22.13
N GLU A 15 -20.35 -3.27 -21.36
CA GLU A 15 -20.26 -3.13 -19.92
C GLU A 15 -19.05 -2.26 -19.53
N GLY A 16 -19.33 -1.06 -19.01
CA GLY A 16 -18.31 -0.12 -18.55
C GLY A 16 -18.20 -0.12 -17.03
N HIS A 17 -17.02 -0.49 -16.51
CA HIS A 17 -16.75 -0.47 -15.07
C HIS A 17 -16.05 0.83 -14.67
N GLY A 18 -16.66 1.62 -13.78
CA GLY A 18 -16.11 2.91 -13.33
C GLY A 18 -16.29 3.12 -11.83
N ALA A 19 -15.19 3.46 -11.14
CA ALA A 19 -15.18 3.63 -9.68
C ALA A 19 -15.70 5.01 -9.20
N SER A 20 -15.97 5.95 -10.10
CA SER A 20 -16.39 7.31 -9.75
C SER A 20 -17.89 7.50 -9.88
N MET A 21 -18.55 7.90 -8.78
CA MET A 21 -19.96 8.32 -8.79
C MET A 21 -20.21 9.55 -9.69
N ALA A 22 -19.16 10.27 -10.11
CA ALA A 22 -19.23 11.38 -11.04
C ALA A 22 -19.15 10.95 -12.52
N GLY A 23 -19.06 9.65 -12.83
CA GLY A 23 -18.92 9.14 -14.20
C GLY A 23 -20.00 9.66 -15.16
N LYS A 24 -21.23 9.90 -14.69
CA LYS A 24 -22.29 10.51 -15.50
C LYS A 24 -22.00 11.96 -15.90
N LYS A 25 -21.18 12.75 -15.20
CA LYS A 25 -20.94 14.17 -15.57
C LYS A 25 -19.90 14.34 -16.67
N ALA A 26 -18.94 13.43 -16.79
CA ALA A 26 -17.81 13.52 -17.73
C ALA A 26 -18.10 13.04 -19.16
N VAL A 27 -19.31 12.54 -19.43
CA VAL A 27 -19.68 11.98 -20.73
C VAL A 27 -20.27 13.08 -21.63
N GLU A 28 -19.69 13.25 -22.81
CA GLU A 28 -20.08 14.22 -23.84
C GLU A 28 -21.55 14.04 -24.27
N LYS A 29 -22.22 15.13 -24.67
CA LYS A 29 -23.67 15.22 -24.92
C LYS A 29 -24.20 14.13 -25.87
N ARG A 30 -23.41 13.70 -26.87
CA ARG A 30 -23.80 12.67 -27.86
C ARG A 30 -23.72 11.23 -27.30
N VAL A 31 -22.89 10.99 -26.29
CA VAL A 31 -22.72 9.66 -25.66
C VAL A 31 -23.73 9.46 -24.52
N LYS A 32 -24.09 10.53 -23.78
CA LYS A 32 -25.18 10.50 -22.79
C LYS A 32 -26.53 10.12 -23.39
N SER A 33 -26.83 10.61 -24.59
CA SER A 33 -28.11 10.37 -25.26
C SER A 33 -28.30 8.90 -25.68
N ARG A 34 -27.21 8.18 -25.95
CA ARG A 34 -27.23 6.75 -26.32
C ARG A 34 -27.00 5.82 -25.14
N PHE A 35 -26.63 6.36 -23.98
CA PHE A 35 -26.51 5.59 -22.76
C PHE A 35 -27.91 5.34 -22.19
N SER A 36 -28.27 4.08 -21.97
CA SER A 36 -29.59 3.66 -21.43
C SER A 36 -29.95 4.29 -20.08
N GLY A 37 -29.03 5.02 -19.45
CA GLY A 37 -29.22 5.68 -18.16
C GLY A 37 -29.18 4.72 -16.96
N ARG A 38 -29.31 3.41 -17.22
CA ARG A 38 -29.19 2.31 -16.27
C ARG A 38 -27.78 2.30 -15.69
N MET A 39 -27.69 2.49 -14.39
CA MET A 39 -26.44 2.48 -13.64
C MET A 39 -26.65 1.52 -12.47
N LEU A 40 -25.98 0.37 -12.54
CA LEU A 40 -25.95 -0.57 -11.43
C LEU A 40 -24.93 -0.07 -10.42
N ARG A 41 -25.39 0.24 -9.20
CA ARG A 41 -24.51 0.58 -8.09
C ARG A 41 -24.20 -0.71 -7.34
N THR A 42 -22.93 -1.06 -7.25
CA THR A 42 -22.49 -2.11 -6.32
C THR A 42 -22.57 -1.53 -4.90
N ALA A 43 -23.44 -2.12 -4.08
CA ALA A 43 -23.58 -1.69 -2.69
C ALA A 43 -22.40 -2.21 -1.86
N ALA A 44 -22.01 -1.43 -0.85
CA ALA A 44 -21.10 -1.92 0.17
C ALA A 44 -21.79 -3.02 0.99
N PRO A 45 -21.02 -3.92 1.64
CA PRO A 45 -21.58 -4.95 2.50
C PRO A 45 -22.50 -4.35 3.56
N PRO A 46 -23.71 -4.91 3.78
CA PRO A 46 -24.73 -4.31 4.65
C PRO A 46 -24.39 -4.41 6.14
N GLY A 47 -23.53 -5.35 6.55
CA GLY A 47 -23.15 -5.53 7.95
C GLY A 47 -22.07 -6.59 8.16
N SER A 48 -21.57 -6.69 9.40
CA SER A 48 -20.53 -7.65 9.80
C SER A 48 -20.99 -9.10 9.68
N GLU A 49 -22.27 -9.37 9.93
CA GLU A 49 -22.87 -10.71 9.80
C GLU A 49 -22.82 -11.21 8.35
N TYR A 50 -23.02 -10.32 7.37
CA TYR A 50 -22.84 -10.66 5.96
C TYR A 50 -21.38 -10.97 5.63
N TRP A 51 -20.44 -10.27 6.26
CA TRP A 51 -19.00 -10.55 6.12
C TRP A 51 -18.61 -11.94 6.63
N LEU A 52 -19.19 -12.35 7.76
CA LEU A 52 -18.99 -13.67 8.36
C LEU A 52 -19.63 -14.78 7.50
N ASP A 53 -20.83 -14.57 6.97
CA ASP A 53 -21.48 -15.50 6.05
C ASP A 53 -20.65 -15.69 4.77
N VAL A 54 -20.16 -14.60 4.19
CA VAL A 54 -19.26 -14.65 3.02
C VAL A 54 -17.94 -15.36 3.38
N ALA A 55 -17.35 -15.09 4.55
CA ALA A 55 -16.16 -15.78 5.01
C ALA A 55 -16.37 -17.30 5.11
N GLY A 56 -17.49 -17.72 5.70
CA GLY A 56 -17.87 -19.13 5.80
C GLY A 56 -18.00 -19.79 4.43
N LYS A 57 -18.68 -19.13 3.48
CA LYS A 57 -18.84 -19.64 2.11
C LYS A 57 -17.52 -19.75 1.35
N ILE A 58 -16.61 -18.78 1.53
CA ILE A 58 -15.30 -18.80 0.89
C ILE A 58 -14.45 -19.94 1.47
N LEU A 59 -14.40 -20.06 2.79
CA LEU A 59 -13.57 -21.07 3.47
C LEU A 59 -14.12 -22.49 3.29
N ALA A 60 -15.44 -22.67 3.26
CA ALA A 60 -16.10 -23.96 3.08
C ALA A 60 -16.39 -24.28 1.60
N SER A 61 -15.81 -23.52 0.66
CA SER A 61 -16.02 -23.74 -0.77
C SER A 61 -15.60 -25.17 -1.15
N PRO A 62 -16.42 -25.92 -1.89
CA PRO A 62 -16.08 -27.27 -2.30
C PRO A 62 -14.81 -27.25 -3.15
N ALA A 63 -13.81 -27.99 -2.69
CA ALA A 63 -12.62 -28.26 -3.50
C ALA A 63 -12.89 -29.51 -4.34
N ASN A 64 -12.52 -29.47 -5.62
CA ASN A 64 -12.54 -30.66 -6.49
C ASN A 64 -11.41 -31.61 -6.04
N THR A 65 -11.62 -32.32 -4.93
CA THR A 65 -10.68 -33.30 -4.40
C THR A 65 -11.28 -34.70 -4.50
N SER A 66 -10.42 -35.70 -4.67
CA SER A 66 -10.79 -37.12 -4.62
C SER A 66 -11.08 -37.60 -3.20
N GLN A 67 -10.91 -36.76 -2.18
CA GLN A 67 -11.00 -37.10 -0.76
C GLN A 67 -12.26 -36.47 -0.14
N GLN A 68 -13.43 -37.01 -0.50
CA GLN A 68 -14.73 -36.55 0.02
C GLN A 68 -14.84 -36.62 1.55
N GLU A 69 -14.05 -37.47 2.21
CA GLU A 69 -14.04 -37.63 3.67
C GLU A 69 -13.52 -36.41 4.44
N TRP A 70 -12.64 -35.61 3.84
CA TRP A 70 -12.09 -34.44 4.52
C TRP A 70 -13.10 -33.28 4.56
N GLN A 71 -13.91 -33.13 3.52
CA GLN A 71 -14.84 -32.00 3.40
C GLN A 71 -15.76 -31.78 4.63
N PRO A 72 -16.41 -32.80 5.21
CA PRO A 72 -17.21 -32.61 6.42
C PRO A 72 -16.36 -32.20 7.64
N ILE A 73 -15.17 -32.75 7.80
CA ILE A 73 -14.25 -32.43 8.90
C ILE A 73 -13.80 -30.97 8.81
N TRP A 74 -13.44 -30.54 7.60
CA TRP A 74 -13.07 -29.15 7.33
C TRP A 74 -14.23 -28.20 7.61
N ASN A 75 -15.43 -28.49 7.09
CA ASN A 75 -16.60 -27.64 7.28
C ASN A 75 -16.99 -27.51 8.77
N ALA A 76 -16.90 -28.60 9.53
CA ALA A 76 -17.12 -28.57 10.97
C ALA A 76 -16.09 -27.68 11.68
N SER A 77 -14.81 -27.78 11.29
CA SER A 77 -13.75 -26.92 11.83
C SER A 77 -13.95 -25.44 11.50
N ILE A 78 -14.30 -25.10 10.26
CA ILE A 78 -14.58 -23.72 9.85
C ILE A 78 -15.78 -23.16 10.61
N THR A 79 -16.83 -23.97 10.78
CA THR A 79 -18.03 -23.56 11.53
C THR A 79 -17.67 -23.26 12.99
N GLY A 80 -16.93 -24.15 13.66
CA GLY A 80 -16.47 -23.94 15.03
C GLY A 80 -15.55 -22.71 15.15
N PHE A 81 -14.65 -22.52 14.19
CA PHE A 81 -13.75 -21.37 14.15
C PHE A 81 -14.52 -20.03 14.02
N LEU A 82 -15.51 -19.95 13.12
CA LEU A 82 -16.31 -18.74 12.93
C LEU A 82 -17.33 -18.49 14.04
N GLN A 83 -17.64 -19.49 14.87
CA GLN A 83 -18.51 -19.36 16.04
C GLN A 83 -17.75 -18.96 17.31
N ASP A 84 -16.40 -19.00 17.31
CA ASP A 84 -15.60 -18.56 18.45
C ASP A 84 -15.86 -17.06 18.71
N PRO A 85 -16.29 -16.67 19.94
CA PRO A 85 -16.57 -15.27 20.28
C PRO A 85 -15.41 -14.32 19.98
N LYS A 86 -14.16 -14.75 20.19
CA LYS A 86 -12.98 -13.91 19.92
C LYS A 86 -12.78 -13.71 18.43
N VAL A 87 -13.03 -14.74 17.61
CA VAL A 87 -12.96 -14.64 16.15
C VAL A 87 -14.04 -13.68 15.64
N LEU A 88 -15.27 -13.81 16.16
CA LEU A 88 -16.39 -12.91 15.83
C LEU A 88 -16.05 -11.45 16.15
N ASP A 89 -15.50 -11.17 17.33
CA ASP A 89 -15.11 -9.83 17.74
C ASP A 89 -14.03 -9.24 16.82
N ILE A 90 -13.02 -10.03 16.45
CA ILE A 90 -11.96 -9.60 15.52
C ILE A 90 -12.53 -9.28 14.13
N PHE A 91 -13.47 -10.07 13.63
CA PHE A 91 -14.14 -9.79 12.35
C PHE A 91 -15.00 -8.53 12.42
N ARG A 92 -15.75 -8.33 13.50
CA ARG A 92 -16.58 -7.13 13.73
C ARG A 92 -15.73 -5.87 13.81
N GLU A 93 -14.63 -5.92 14.55
CA GLU A 93 -13.67 -4.82 14.63
C GLU A 93 -13.03 -4.54 13.26
N SER A 94 -12.65 -5.59 12.52
CA SER A 94 -12.10 -5.43 11.17
C SER A 94 -13.10 -4.80 10.21
N PHE A 95 -14.39 -5.15 10.33
CA PHE A 95 -15.47 -4.60 9.53
C PHE A 95 -15.74 -3.12 9.87
N ALA A 96 -15.65 -2.78 11.15
CA ALA A 96 -15.78 -1.39 11.61
C ALA A 96 -14.67 -0.50 11.03
N MET A 97 -13.45 -1.05 10.88
CA MET A 97 -12.31 -0.35 10.29
C MET A 97 -12.37 -0.27 8.75
N SER A 98 -12.73 -1.37 8.09
CA SER A 98 -12.82 -1.46 6.62
C SER A 98 -14.03 -2.28 6.22
N ARG A 99 -14.91 -1.71 5.40
CA ARG A 99 -16.06 -2.41 4.80
C ARG A 99 -15.72 -2.99 3.42
N ASP A 100 -14.43 -3.09 3.08
CA ASP A 100 -13.95 -3.57 1.78
C ASP A 100 -13.82 -5.11 1.76
N MET A 101 -14.52 -5.75 0.83
CA MET A 101 -14.41 -7.20 0.60
C MET A 101 -13.01 -7.66 0.23
N ARG A 102 -12.17 -6.79 -0.36
CA ARG A 102 -10.78 -7.12 -0.63
C ARG A 102 -10.00 -7.36 0.67
N THR A 103 -10.23 -6.55 1.70
CA THR A 103 -9.61 -6.73 3.02
C THR A 103 -10.02 -8.08 3.61
N LEU A 104 -11.30 -8.44 3.50
CA LEU A 104 -11.78 -9.76 3.92
C LEU A 104 -11.01 -10.88 3.21
N CYS A 105 -10.98 -10.88 1.88
CA CYS A 105 -10.28 -11.91 1.12
C CYS A 105 -8.79 -12.01 1.49
N GLN A 106 -8.13 -10.88 1.74
CA GLN A 106 -6.73 -10.85 2.17
C GLN A 106 -6.52 -11.46 3.57
N ILE A 107 -7.43 -11.20 4.52
CA ILE A 107 -7.40 -11.84 5.84
C ILE A 107 -7.56 -13.36 5.69
N LEU A 108 -8.57 -13.80 4.92
CA LEU A 108 -8.86 -15.22 4.71
C LEU A 108 -7.69 -15.95 4.02
N MET A 109 -7.12 -15.37 2.96
CA MET A 109 -5.96 -15.96 2.29
C MET A 109 -4.76 -16.09 3.24
N ASN A 110 -4.53 -15.10 4.10
CA ASN A 110 -3.42 -15.15 5.03
C ASN A 110 -3.63 -16.26 6.08
N ILE A 111 -4.85 -16.44 6.60
CA ILE A 111 -5.21 -17.56 7.48
C ILE A 111 -4.87 -18.90 6.82
N ILE A 112 -5.33 -19.12 5.57
CA ILE A 112 -5.09 -20.38 4.86
C ILE A 112 -3.61 -20.60 4.57
N SER A 113 -2.86 -19.55 4.22
CA SER A 113 -1.42 -19.64 3.92
C SER A 113 -0.56 -20.04 5.12
N GLN A 114 -1.05 -19.87 6.34
CA GLN A 114 -0.36 -20.23 7.57
C GLN A 114 -0.64 -21.67 8.03
N LEU A 115 -1.55 -22.37 7.37
CA LEU A 115 -1.87 -23.76 7.71
C LEU A 115 -0.69 -24.66 7.35
N THR A 116 -0.38 -25.60 8.23
CA THR A 116 0.71 -26.55 8.05
C THR A 116 0.22 -27.95 8.35
N LEU A 117 1.00 -28.97 8.00
CA LEU A 117 0.66 -30.37 8.33
C LEU A 117 0.50 -30.59 9.84
N LYS A 118 1.14 -29.78 10.69
CA LYS A 118 1.01 -29.84 12.16
C LYS A 118 -0.21 -29.09 12.68
N THR A 119 -0.67 -28.08 11.95
CA THR A 119 -1.81 -27.21 12.29
C THR A 119 -2.72 -27.08 11.06
N PRO A 120 -3.45 -28.14 10.70
CA PRO A 120 -4.19 -28.20 9.44
C PRO A 120 -5.49 -27.40 9.46
N PHE A 121 -5.91 -26.89 10.63
CA PHE A 121 -7.17 -26.17 10.81
C PHE A 121 -6.92 -24.72 11.25
N PRO A 122 -7.77 -23.76 10.83
CA PRO A 122 -7.67 -22.38 11.29
C PRO A 122 -7.81 -22.25 12.81
N GLN A 123 -6.94 -21.43 13.39
CA GLN A 123 -6.95 -21.11 14.81
C GLN A 123 -7.03 -19.60 15.04
N LEU A 124 -7.39 -19.21 16.26
CA LEU A 124 -7.45 -17.81 16.68
C LEU A 124 -6.13 -17.06 16.45
N SER A 125 -4.99 -17.73 16.62
CA SER A 125 -3.67 -17.16 16.34
C SER A 125 -3.51 -16.73 14.87
N ASN A 126 -4.04 -17.52 13.93
CA ASN A 126 -3.92 -17.22 12.51
C ASN A 126 -4.68 -15.95 12.12
N ILE A 127 -5.88 -15.73 12.68
CA ILE A 127 -6.64 -14.51 12.41
C ILE A 127 -5.99 -13.29 13.06
N LEU A 128 -5.47 -13.42 14.30
CA LEU A 128 -4.76 -12.33 14.96
C LEU A 128 -3.54 -11.87 14.15
N ILE A 129 -2.73 -12.81 13.66
CA ILE A 129 -1.59 -12.52 12.78
C ILE A 129 -2.09 -11.88 11.49
N SER A 130 -3.13 -12.43 10.87
CA SER A 130 -3.64 -11.96 9.58
C SER A 130 -4.18 -10.53 9.65
N VAL A 131 -4.94 -10.23 10.69
CA VAL A 131 -5.48 -8.90 10.95
C VAL A 131 -4.38 -7.93 11.34
N THR A 132 -3.39 -8.36 12.12
CA THR A 132 -2.21 -7.53 12.43
C THR A 132 -1.48 -7.15 11.15
N VAL A 133 -1.22 -8.09 10.23
CA VAL A 133 -0.57 -7.80 8.95
C VAL A 133 -1.37 -6.80 8.11
N GLN A 134 -2.70 -6.89 8.11
CA GLN A 134 -3.53 -5.95 7.35
C GLN A 134 -3.72 -4.59 8.00
N ARG A 135 -3.68 -4.52 9.33
CA ARG A 135 -3.82 -3.27 10.09
C ARG A 135 -2.48 -2.57 10.34
N SER A 136 -1.37 -3.31 10.30
CA SER A 136 -0.05 -2.76 10.55
C SER A 136 0.37 -1.86 9.40
N ARG A 137 0.91 -0.68 9.75
CA ARG A 137 1.68 0.11 8.78
C ARG A 137 2.83 -0.77 8.26
N PRO A 138 3.26 -0.60 6.99
CA PRO A 138 4.42 -1.32 6.47
C PRO A 138 5.58 -1.18 7.46
N THR A 139 6.02 -2.30 8.03
CA THR A 139 7.15 -2.31 8.96
C THR A 139 8.44 -2.37 8.15
N PHE A 140 9.20 -1.29 8.17
CA PHE A 140 10.44 -1.19 7.40
C PHE A 140 11.60 -1.79 8.23
N HIS A 141 11.65 -3.12 8.33
CA HIS A 141 12.69 -3.82 9.11
C HIS A 141 14.11 -3.64 8.55
N PHE A 142 14.24 -3.23 7.29
CA PHE A 142 15.52 -3.07 6.58
C PHE A 142 16.10 -1.65 6.66
N LEU A 143 15.49 -0.72 7.41
CA LEU A 143 15.93 0.68 7.48
C LEU A 143 17.37 0.83 7.98
N SER A 144 17.80 -0.04 8.89
CA SER A 144 19.17 -0.06 9.43
C SER A 144 20.24 -0.42 8.39
N GLY A 145 19.84 -1.09 7.30
CA GLY A 145 20.73 -1.50 6.20
C GLY A 145 20.70 -0.55 5.00
N LEU A 146 20.04 0.61 5.10
CA LEU A 146 19.95 1.54 3.97
C LEU A 146 21.31 2.19 3.68
N PRO A 147 21.67 2.35 2.39
CA PRO A 147 22.91 3.03 2.04
C PRO A 147 22.82 4.52 2.36
N TYR A 148 23.95 5.14 2.67
CA TYR A 148 24.06 6.55 3.06
C TYR A 148 23.23 7.53 2.19
N PRO A 149 23.27 7.47 0.84
CA PRO A 149 22.48 8.37 0.00
C PRO A 149 20.97 8.21 0.20
N SER A 150 20.49 7.00 0.52
CA SER A 150 19.07 6.77 0.82
C SER A 150 18.68 7.46 2.13
N ILE A 151 19.50 7.32 3.17
CA ILE A 151 19.27 7.98 4.47
C ILE A 151 19.29 9.51 4.30
N CYS A 152 20.19 10.05 3.47
CA CYS A 152 20.21 11.48 3.17
C CYS A 152 18.89 11.99 2.57
N LEU A 153 18.32 11.24 1.61
CA LEU A 153 17.03 11.57 1.01
C LEU A 153 15.88 11.46 2.02
N LEU A 154 15.94 10.52 2.97
CA LEU A 154 14.95 10.41 4.04
C LEU A 154 15.01 11.61 4.99
N VAL A 155 16.21 12.06 5.37
CA VAL A 155 16.37 13.25 6.21
C VAL A 155 15.88 14.49 5.45
N ALA A 156 16.23 14.66 4.18
CA ALA A 156 15.69 15.74 3.34
C ALA A 156 14.15 15.71 3.25
N ALA A 157 13.55 14.53 3.17
CA ALA A 157 12.09 14.38 3.17
C ALA A 157 11.45 14.80 4.50
N MET A 158 12.14 14.58 5.64
CA MET A 158 11.66 15.09 6.94
C MET A 158 11.69 16.61 6.99
N HIS A 159 12.76 17.24 6.48
CA HIS A 159 12.83 18.71 6.36
C HIS A 159 11.69 19.28 5.51
N ALA A 160 11.41 18.66 4.35
CA ALA A 160 10.30 19.06 3.49
C ALA A 160 8.95 18.94 4.23
N ARG A 161 8.74 17.84 4.97
CA ARG A 161 7.52 17.64 5.76
C ARG A 161 7.36 18.71 6.85
N THR A 162 8.41 19.03 7.61
CA THR A 162 8.34 20.06 8.66
C THR A 162 8.08 21.45 8.08
N ALA A 163 8.55 21.72 6.86
CA ALA A 163 8.21 22.93 6.11
C ALA A 163 6.76 22.94 5.55
N GLY A 164 5.94 21.93 5.87
CA GLY A 164 4.55 21.81 5.41
C GLY A 164 4.40 21.18 4.02
N GLN A 165 5.48 20.66 3.43
CA GLN A 165 5.47 20.02 2.11
C GLN A 165 5.42 18.49 2.27
N ASP A 166 4.22 17.94 2.31
CA ASP A 166 4.02 16.49 2.47
C ASP A 166 4.13 15.72 1.13
N ILE A 167 4.16 16.45 0.01
CA ILE A 167 4.41 15.95 -1.34
C ILE A 167 5.81 16.38 -1.76
N ILE A 168 6.64 15.42 -2.14
CA ILE A 168 8.05 15.60 -2.48
C ILE A 168 8.34 15.10 -3.90
N THR A 169 9.34 15.70 -4.54
CA THR A 169 9.93 15.24 -5.82
C THR A 169 11.42 14.99 -5.64
N PHE A 170 12.06 14.31 -6.61
CA PHE A 170 13.50 14.09 -6.56
C PHE A 170 14.27 15.42 -6.53
N GLU A 171 13.86 16.39 -7.36
CA GLU A 171 14.52 17.71 -7.41
C GLU A 171 14.49 18.43 -6.06
N MET A 172 13.35 18.42 -5.37
CA MET A 172 13.23 19.04 -4.05
C MET A 172 14.19 18.43 -3.04
N LEU A 173 14.27 17.09 -2.99
CA LEU A 173 15.18 16.41 -2.07
C LEU A 173 16.65 16.62 -2.42
N HIS A 174 16.96 16.59 -3.71
CA HIS A 174 18.31 16.83 -4.23
C HIS A 174 18.79 18.25 -3.89
N GLU A 175 17.91 19.25 -4.04
CA GLU A 175 18.19 20.65 -3.70
C GLU A 175 18.49 20.80 -2.20
N THR A 176 17.62 20.26 -1.34
CA THR A 176 17.80 20.28 0.12
C THR A 176 19.12 19.61 0.55
N PHE A 177 19.47 18.48 -0.06
CA PHE A 177 20.75 17.82 0.21
C PHE A 177 21.94 18.67 -0.27
N ARG A 178 21.86 19.25 -1.46
CA ARG A 178 22.93 20.08 -2.04
C ARG A 178 23.18 21.33 -1.19
N ASP A 179 22.13 21.98 -0.71
CA ASP A 179 22.25 23.16 0.14
C ASP A 179 22.83 22.81 1.51
N GLN A 180 22.43 21.68 2.08
CA GLN A 180 23.05 21.17 3.30
C GLN A 180 24.54 20.85 3.07
N LEU A 181 24.90 20.17 1.97
CA LEU A 181 26.29 19.84 1.64
C LEU A 181 27.16 21.10 1.47
N ARG A 182 26.63 22.16 0.84
CA ARG A 182 27.29 23.46 0.75
C ARG A 182 27.50 24.06 2.13
N SER A 183 26.46 24.10 2.97
CA SER A 183 26.55 24.63 4.33
C SER A 183 27.58 23.88 5.19
N SER A 184 27.67 22.55 5.05
CA SER A 184 28.64 21.71 5.76
C SER A 184 30.07 21.86 5.23
N THR A 185 30.25 22.25 3.96
CA THR A 185 31.58 22.49 3.38
C THR A 185 32.10 23.89 3.73
N SER A 186 31.20 24.86 3.90
CA SER A 186 31.54 26.27 4.17
C SER A 186 31.90 26.59 5.63
N ALA A 187 31.69 25.65 6.57
CA ALA A 187 32.03 25.82 7.98
C ALA A 187 32.78 24.58 8.52
N PRO A 188 34.11 24.48 8.31
CA PRO A 188 34.90 23.40 8.88
C PRO A 188 35.01 23.62 10.39
N VAL A 189 34.19 22.94 11.19
CA VAL A 189 34.43 22.84 12.62
C VAL A 189 35.38 21.68 12.82
N GLU A 190 36.68 21.98 12.90
CA GLU A 190 37.70 21.05 13.33
C GLU A 190 37.53 20.80 14.83
N VAL A 191 37.10 19.60 15.19
CA VAL A 191 37.31 19.06 16.53
C VAL A 191 37.99 17.72 16.33
N GLU A 192 39.24 17.62 16.78
CA GLU A 192 40.05 16.39 16.80
C GLU A 192 40.20 15.66 15.45
N GLY A 193 40.75 16.35 14.43
CA GLY A 193 41.45 15.69 13.32
C GLY A 193 40.60 14.89 12.30
N GLY A 194 39.27 14.93 12.37
CA GLY A 194 38.38 14.28 11.39
C GLY A 194 37.39 15.27 10.79
N GLY A 195 37.38 15.43 9.46
CA GLY A 195 36.46 16.34 8.78
C GLY A 195 34.98 15.99 9.01
N ILE A 196 34.26 16.85 9.73
CA ILE A 196 32.83 16.75 10.07
C ILE A 196 31.98 17.27 8.90
N GLY A 197 32.25 16.77 7.69
CA GLY A 197 31.52 17.13 6.46
C GLY A 197 30.52 16.06 6.06
N MET A 198 29.41 16.46 5.42
CA MET A 198 28.58 15.47 4.71
C MET A 198 29.35 14.87 3.53
N VAL A 199 29.17 13.58 3.29
CA VAL A 199 29.82 12.88 2.18
C VAL A 199 29.17 13.35 0.88
N ARG A 200 30.00 13.77 -0.09
CA ARG A 200 29.51 14.17 -1.41
C ARG A 200 28.90 12.96 -2.12
N CYS A 201 27.69 13.11 -2.63
CA CYS A 201 27.04 12.12 -3.50
C CYS A 201 26.74 12.79 -4.84
N THR A 202 26.99 12.08 -5.95
CA THR A 202 26.60 12.59 -7.27
C THR A 202 25.08 12.50 -7.44
N ARG A 203 24.55 13.31 -8.36
CA ARG A 203 23.11 13.31 -8.68
C ARG A 203 22.65 11.92 -9.13
N GLU A 204 23.47 11.18 -9.88
CA GLU A 204 23.19 9.81 -10.34
C GLU A 204 23.04 8.83 -9.17
N VAL A 205 23.92 8.93 -8.17
CA VAL A 205 23.89 8.06 -6.98
C VAL A 205 22.64 8.35 -6.15
N LEU A 206 22.30 9.63 -5.97
CA LEU A 206 21.06 10.02 -5.28
C LEU A 206 19.82 9.58 -6.06
N ARG A 207 19.83 9.65 -7.39
CA ARG A 207 18.71 9.20 -8.23
C ARG A 207 18.46 7.70 -8.08
N ARG A 208 19.52 6.89 -8.15
CA ARG A 208 19.40 5.43 -7.90
C ARG A 208 18.89 5.13 -6.49
N ALA A 209 19.36 5.86 -5.48
CA ALA A 209 18.86 5.72 -4.12
C ALA A 209 17.37 6.09 -4.02
N PHE A 210 16.94 7.16 -4.70
CA PHE A 210 15.53 7.54 -4.79
C PHE A 210 14.68 6.44 -5.42
N GLU A 211 15.12 5.89 -6.55
CA GLU A 211 14.44 4.77 -7.25
C GLU A 211 14.33 3.52 -6.36
N MET A 212 15.37 3.20 -5.58
CA MET A 212 15.30 2.12 -4.60
C MET A 212 14.25 2.41 -3.51
N LEU A 213 14.22 3.62 -2.96
CA LEU A 213 13.21 4.01 -1.95
C LEU A 213 11.78 3.95 -2.52
N VAL A 214 11.59 4.26 -3.79
CA VAL A 214 10.30 4.11 -4.49
C VAL A 214 9.94 2.62 -4.67
N THR A 215 10.90 1.81 -5.12
CA THR A 215 10.72 0.36 -5.31
C THR A 215 10.36 -0.33 -3.99
N SER A 216 11.01 0.06 -2.90
CA SER A 216 10.75 -0.43 -1.54
C SER A 216 9.51 0.19 -0.88
N LYS A 217 8.71 0.99 -1.60
CA LYS A 217 7.48 1.63 -1.11
C LYS A 217 7.69 2.56 0.10
N ILE A 218 8.92 3.04 0.32
CA ILE A 218 9.21 4.11 1.28
C ILE A 218 8.74 5.45 0.71
N PHE A 219 9.01 5.68 -0.58
CA PHE A 219 8.43 6.79 -1.33
C PHE A 219 7.28 6.28 -2.21
N VAL A 220 6.07 6.72 -1.91
CA VAL A 220 4.85 6.25 -2.55
C VAL A 220 4.31 7.33 -3.47
N GLY A 221 4.08 7.01 -4.75
CA GLY A 221 3.48 7.96 -5.69
C GLY A 221 2.09 8.41 -5.22
N THR A 222 1.83 9.72 -5.26
CA THR A 222 0.58 10.31 -4.77
C THR A 222 -0.51 10.42 -5.85
N ALA A 223 -0.17 10.16 -7.12
CA ALA A 223 -1.11 10.15 -8.24
C ALA A 223 -0.71 9.11 -9.29
N ALA A 224 -1.65 8.71 -10.15
CA ALA A 224 -1.33 7.97 -11.37
C ALA A 224 -0.43 8.85 -12.24
N SER A 225 0.78 8.37 -12.54
CA SER A 225 1.70 9.09 -13.42
C SER A 225 1.05 9.26 -14.80
N SER A 226 0.84 10.50 -15.24
CA SER A 226 0.44 10.75 -16.62
C SER A 226 1.65 10.49 -17.52
N ALA A 227 1.44 9.88 -18.68
CA ALA A 227 2.50 9.47 -19.62
C ALA A 227 3.43 10.63 -20.06
N THR A 228 3.08 11.88 -19.74
CA THR A 228 3.80 13.11 -20.11
C THR A 228 4.67 13.70 -18.98
N THR A 229 4.65 13.15 -17.76
CA THR A 229 5.44 13.70 -16.64
C THR A 229 6.82 13.05 -16.59
N ALA A 230 7.89 13.85 -16.70
CA ALA A 230 9.25 13.35 -16.52
C ALA A 230 9.45 12.78 -15.11
N ALA A 231 10.23 11.69 -14.99
CA ALA A 231 10.33 10.87 -13.78
C ALA A 231 10.75 11.67 -12.52
N GLU A 232 11.56 12.71 -12.70
CA GLU A 232 12.08 13.57 -11.62
C GLU A 232 11.01 14.50 -10.99
N PHE A 233 9.91 14.77 -11.70
CA PHE A 233 8.79 15.58 -11.22
C PHE A 233 7.59 14.75 -10.74
N VAL A 234 7.73 13.42 -10.75
CA VAL A 234 6.70 12.54 -10.20
C VAL A 234 6.58 12.81 -8.70
N LYS A 235 5.35 13.08 -8.28
CA LYS A 235 5.02 13.44 -6.91
C LYS A 235 4.93 12.20 -6.03
N HIS A 236 5.67 12.22 -4.93
CA HIS A 236 5.73 11.13 -3.96
C HIS A 236 5.39 11.65 -2.56
N ARG A 237 4.99 10.74 -1.67
CA ARG A 237 4.92 10.94 -0.23
C ARG A 237 5.87 9.99 0.47
N CYS A 238 6.47 10.43 1.58
CA CYS A 238 7.26 9.55 2.43
C CYS A 238 6.34 8.76 3.37
N ALA A 239 6.39 7.43 3.30
CA ALA A 239 5.63 6.54 4.17
C ALA A 239 6.19 6.46 5.61
N LEU A 240 7.44 6.89 5.82
CA LEU A 240 8.09 6.89 7.12
C LEU A 240 7.71 8.10 7.95
N ASP A 241 7.64 7.92 9.26
CA ASP A 241 7.58 8.98 10.24
C ASP A 241 8.98 9.35 10.75
N TYR A 242 9.05 10.43 11.54
CA TYR A 242 10.31 10.93 12.10
C TYR A 242 11.01 9.89 12.98
N LEU A 243 10.27 9.09 13.76
CA LEU A 243 10.85 8.09 14.66
C LEU A 243 11.57 6.99 13.88
N ASN A 244 10.99 6.51 12.78
CA ASN A 244 11.63 5.52 11.92
C ASN A 244 12.87 6.08 11.21
N VAL A 245 12.83 7.34 10.75
CA VAL A 245 14.00 8.00 10.14
C VAL A 245 15.11 8.23 11.18
N LYS A 246 14.75 8.67 12.39
CA LYS A 246 15.69 8.85 13.50
C LYS A 246 16.40 7.54 13.83
N LYS A 247 15.66 6.44 13.95
CA LYS A 247 16.23 5.11 14.16
C LYS A 247 17.22 4.72 13.06
N ALA A 248 16.86 4.92 11.79
CA ALA A 248 17.74 4.63 10.66
C ALA A 248 19.04 5.45 10.68
N VAL A 249 18.95 6.73 11.06
CA VAL A 249 20.12 7.61 11.22
C VAL A 249 20.98 7.19 12.41
N ASP A 250 20.35 6.76 13.51
CA ASP A 250 21.04 6.29 14.70
C ASP A 250 21.84 5.01 14.43
N ASP A 251 21.23 4.05 13.73
CA ASP A 251 21.84 2.78 13.32
C ASP A 251 23.00 2.98 12.32
N ASN A 252 22.95 4.02 11.48
CA ASN A 252 24.02 4.34 10.53
C ASN A 252 25.28 4.93 11.19
N GLY A 253 25.17 5.40 12.45
CA GLY A 253 26.31 5.86 13.25
C GLY A 253 26.91 7.21 12.86
N GLN A 254 26.45 7.87 11.79
CA GLN A 254 27.02 9.14 11.34
C GLN A 254 26.47 10.35 12.10
N THR A 255 27.33 11.02 12.87
CA THR A 255 26.98 12.20 13.69
C THR A 255 26.50 13.39 12.86
N ASN A 256 26.98 13.55 11.63
CA ASN A 256 26.57 14.62 10.71
C ASN A 256 25.09 14.51 10.32
N LEU A 257 24.62 13.29 10.06
CA LEU A 257 23.21 13.03 9.74
C LEU A 257 22.32 13.25 10.98
N LYS A 258 22.78 12.87 12.18
CA LYS A 258 22.05 13.15 13.43
C LYS A 258 21.85 14.66 13.62
N LYS A 259 22.93 15.44 13.46
CA LYS A 259 22.89 16.91 13.54
C LYS A 259 22.01 17.53 12.45
N TRP A 260 21.99 16.96 11.25
CA TRP A 260 21.13 17.46 10.18
C TRP A 260 19.66 17.13 10.41
N LEU A 261 19.36 15.93 10.89
CA LEU A 261 17.99 15.52 11.23
C LEU A 261 17.43 16.35 12.38
N SER A 262 18.23 16.68 13.41
CA SER A 262 17.76 17.49 14.53
C SER A 262 17.35 18.91 14.13
N LYS A 263 17.87 19.44 13.01
CA LYS A 263 17.43 20.73 12.46
C LYS A 263 16.06 20.67 11.77
N ALA A 264 15.55 19.46 11.50
CA ALA A 264 14.24 19.26 10.88
C ALA A 264 13.11 19.26 11.92
N GLN A 265 13.41 19.41 13.21
CA GLN A 265 12.45 19.36 14.31
C GLN A 265 12.06 20.76 14.77
#